data_AF-A0A2G6H1U8-F1
#
_entry.id   AF-A0A2G6H1U8-F1
#
_cell.length_a   1.000
_cell.length_b   1.000
_cell.length_c   1.000
_cell.angle_alpha   90.00
_cell.angle_beta   90.00
_cell.angle_gamma   90.00
#
_symmetry.space_group_name_H-M   'P 1'
#
loop_
_entity.id
_entity.type
_entity.pdbx_description
1 polymer ?
#
loop_
_entity_poly.entity_id
_entity_poly.type
_entity_poly.pdbx_seq_one_letter_code
_entity_poly.pdbx_strand_id
1 'polypeptide(L)'
;MNWLKKYTRGLLHLFFPNTCLLCSKPLFLEEKTVCYRCVSELEPSRIVDFSDNEITQLFEGKVPIVSAFTGFRYHKLGKLQQLIFQLKYHHHKEIGMILGREMGHALENTPFASVDYIIPVPLHPKKQRCTFASEKATQARLQSGRMDCERFGRSFAEKSANRCSAA
;
A
#
# COMPACT_ATOMS: atom_id res chain seq x y z
N MET A 1 9.88 -41.57 0.58
CA MET A 1 8.46 -41.49 0.16
C MET A 1 7.96 -40.04 0.01
N ASN A 2 8.73 -39.16 -0.64
CA ASN A 2 8.43 -37.71 -0.77
C ASN A 2 8.27 -37.22 -2.23
N TRP A 3 8.46 -38.10 -3.22
CA TRP A 3 8.37 -37.75 -4.65
C TRP A 3 6.93 -37.63 -5.15
N LEU A 4 6.02 -38.48 -4.68
CA LEU A 4 4.60 -38.42 -5.05
C LEU A 4 3.95 -37.08 -4.65
N LYS A 5 4.23 -36.57 -3.45
CA LYS A 5 3.71 -35.27 -2.97
C LYS A 5 4.23 -34.08 -3.81
N LYS A 6 5.41 -34.21 -4.40
CA LYS A 6 6.03 -33.16 -5.22
C LYS A 6 5.38 -33.10 -6.61
N TYR A 7 5.10 -34.27 -7.20
CA TYR A 7 4.43 -34.38 -8.49
C TYR A 7 2.94 -34.02 -8.44
N THR A 8 2.21 -34.45 -7.41
CA THR A 8 0.78 -34.13 -7.27
C THR A 8 0.55 -32.63 -7.07
N ARG A 9 1.44 -31.95 -6.33
CA ARG A 9 1.38 -30.49 -6.17
C ARG A 9 1.66 -29.74 -7.48
N GLY A 10 2.55 -30.25 -8.33
CA GLY A 10 2.81 -29.70 -9.67
C GLY A 10 1.63 -29.87 -10.63
N LEU A 11 0.97 -31.03 -10.61
CA LEU A 11 -0.23 -31.27 -11.43
C LEU A 11 -1.41 -30.40 -11.01
N LEU A 12 -1.65 -30.26 -9.69
CA LEU A 12 -2.73 -29.42 -9.16
C LEU A 12 -2.57 -27.93 -9.52
N HIS A 13 -1.33 -27.43 -9.61
CA HIS A 13 -1.06 -26.04 -9.99
C HIS A 13 -1.33 -25.76 -11.48
N LEU A 14 -1.41 -26.80 -12.32
CA LEU A 14 -1.81 -26.71 -13.73
C LEU A 14 -3.34 -26.55 -13.87
N PHE A 15 -4.10 -27.18 -12.97
CA PHE A 15 -5.56 -27.11 -12.94
C PHE A 15 -6.11 -25.96 -12.06
N PHE A 16 -5.34 -25.51 -11.07
CA PHE A 16 -5.71 -24.43 -10.14
C PHE A 16 -4.57 -23.39 -10.03
N PRO A 17 -4.35 -22.56 -11.07
CA PRO A 17 -3.35 -21.50 -11.00
C PRO A 17 -3.76 -20.44 -9.97
N ASN A 18 -2.79 -19.80 -9.34
CA ASN A 18 -3.06 -18.59 -8.55
C ASN A 18 -3.71 -17.55 -9.46
N THR A 19 -4.82 -16.94 -9.03
CA THR A 19 -5.54 -15.94 -9.80
C THR A 19 -5.42 -14.56 -9.17
N CYS A 20 -5.40 -13.53 -10.01
CA CYS A 20 -5.35 -12.14 -9.58
C CYS A 20 -6.62 -11.77 -8.79
N LEU A 21 -6.47 -11.13 -7.63
CA LEU A 21 -7.59 -10.71 -6.78
C LEU A 21 -8.57 -9.72 -7.44
N LEU A 22 -8.17 -9.05 -8.52
CA LEU A 22 -8.99 -8.04 -9.20
C LEU A 22 -9.65 -8.56 -10.48
N CYS A 23 -8.91 -9.29 -11.31
CA CYS A 23 -9.39 -9.71 -12.64
C CYS A 23 -9.53 -11.22 -12.81
N SER A 24 -9.22 -12.00 -11.77
CA SER A 24 -9.31 -13.47 -11.74
C SER A 24 -8.50 -14.19 -12.84
N LYS A 25 -7.60 -13.48 -13.53
CA LYS A 25 -6.68 -14.06 -14.52
C LYS A 25 -5.55 -14.81 -13.80
N PRO A 26 -4.99 -15.87 -14.42
CA PRO A 26 -3.84 -16.57 -13.86
C PRO A 26 -2.66 -15.60 -13.71
N LEU A 27 -2.05 -15.63 -12.53
CA LEU A 27 -0.84 -14.89 -12.18
C LEU A 27 0.39 -15.60 -12.74
N PHE A 28 1.39 -14.83 -13.17
CA PHE A 28 2.71 -15.38 -13.47
C PHE A 28 3.43 -15.82 -12.19
N LEU A 29 4.44 -16.69 -12.32
CA LEU A 29 5.14 -17.31 -11.18
C LEU A 29 5.70 -16.31 -10.16
N GLU A 30 6.03 -15.09 -10.61
CA GLU A 30 6.61 -14.01 -9.81
C GLU A 30 5.52 -13.10 -9.20
N GLU A 31 4.30 -13.15 -9.72
CA GLU A 31 3.17 -12.35 -9.26
C GLU A 31 2.37 -13.14 -8.19
N LYS A 32 2.31 -12.62 -6.97
CA LYS A 32 1.68 -13.37 -5.85
C LYS A 32 0.21 -13.05 -5.62
N THR A 33 -0.23 -11.84 -5.94
CA THR A 33 -1.51 -11.32 -5.40
C THR A 33 -2.31 -10.52 -6.44
N VAL A 34 -1.64 -9.62 -7.16
CA VAL A 34 -2.24 -8.77 -8.18
C VAL A 34 -1.36 -8.85 -9.41
N CYS A 35 -1.96 -9.03 -10.59
CA CYS A 35 -1.20 -9.02 -11.84
C CYS A 35 -0.75 -7.61 -12.20
N TYR A 36 0.37 -7.52 -12.91
CA TYR A 36 0.97 -6.27 -13.35
C TYR A 36 -0.02 -5.38 -14.11
N ARG A 37 -0.85 -5.97 -14.98
CA ARG A 37 -1.90 -5.24 -15.72
C ARG A 37 -2.86 -4.48 -14.80
N CYS A 38 -3.27 -5.09 -13.69
CA CYS A 38 -4.17 -4.43 -12.76
C CYS A 38 -3.47 -3.34 -11.94
N VAL A 39 -2.17 -3.48 -11.68
CA VAL A 39 -1.37 -2.44 -11.04
C VAL A 39 -1.11 -1.28 -12.00
N SER A 40 -0.79 -1.55 -13.26
CA SER A 40 -0.54 -0.53 -14.30
C SER A 40 -1.79 0.25 -14.68
N GLU A 41 -2.97 -0.32 -14.47
CA GLU A 41 -4.26 0.37 -14.66
C GLU A 41 -4.62 1.28 -13.48
N LEU A 42 -3.86 1.25 -12.37
CA LEU A 42 -4.02 2.27 -11.34
C LEU A 42 -3.57 3.61 -11.92
N GLU A 43 -4.40 4.63 -11.78
CA GLU A 43 -4.06 5.98 -12.23
C GLU A 43 -3.16 6.65 -11.18
N PRO A 44 -1.84 6.81 -11.43
CA PRO A 44 -0.99 7.57 -10.54
C PRO A 44 -1.41 9.03 -10.57
N SER A 45 -1.31 9.70 -9.42
CA SER A 45 -1.59 11.13 -9.39
C SER A 45 -0.53 11.91 -10.15
N ARG A 46 -0.96 12.94 -10.88
CA ARG A 46 -0.08 13.87 -11.59
C ARG A 46 -0.23 15.25 -10.94
N ILE A 47 0.42 15.41 -9.79
CA ILE A 47 0.51 16.71 -9.11
C ILE A 47 1.77 17.40 -9.62
N VAL A 48 1.60 18.64 -10.10
CA VAL A 48 2.70 19.48 -10.61
C VAL A 48 3.24 20.35 -9.48
N ASP A 49 2.36 20.94 -8.69
CA ASP A 49 2.69 21.77 -7.53
C ASP A 49 2.26 21.08 -6.23
N PHE A 50 3.20 20.84 -5.33
CA PHE A 50 2.94 20.19 -4.06
C PHE A 50 2.48 21.17 -2.97
N SER A 51 2.74 22.47 -3.14
CA SER A 51 2.40 23.53 -2.20
C SER A 51 1.00 24.10 -2.43
N ASP A 52 0.58 24.23 -3.69
CA ASP A 52 -0.78 24.64 -4.07
C ASP A 52 -1.41 23.60 -5.00
N ASN A 53 -2.30 22.77 -4.46
CA ASN A 53 -3.08 21.80 -5.20
C ASN A 53 -4.45 21.57 -4.58
N GLU A 54 -5.29 20.83 -5.30
CA GLU A 54 -6.65 20.48 -4.84
C GLU A 54 -6.65 19.85 -3.43
N ILE A 55 -5.59 19.11 -3.07
CA ILE A 55 -5.48 18.51 -1.74
C ILE A 55 -5.12 19.58 -0.72
N THR A 56 -4.18 20.48 -1.00
CA THR A 56 -3.82 21.53 -0.03
C THR A 56 -5.00 22.45 0.26
N GLN A 57 -5.78 22.78 -0.78
CA GLN A 57 -7.01 23.58 -0.67
C GLN A 57 -8.09 22.91 0.20
N LEU A 58 -8.20 21.57 0.21
CA LEU A 58 -9.18 20.85 1.06
C LEU A 58 -8.93 21.00 2.57
N PHE A 59 -7.67 21.25 2.95
CA PHE A 59 -7.22 21.44 4.33
C PHE A 59 -6.99 22.91 4.69
N GLU A 60 -7.12 23.82 3.72
CA GLU A 60 -7.02 25.24 3.94
C GLU A 60 -8.01 25.69 5.02
N GLY A 61 -7.53 26.51 5.96
CA GLY A 61 -8.31 26.98 7.11
C GLY A 61 -8.61 25.95 8.21
N LYS A 62 -8.26 24.67 8.03
CA LYS A 62 -8.43 23.62 9.06
C LYS A 62 -7.12 23.28 9.77
N VAL A 63 -6.06 23.04 8.98
CA VAL A 63 -4.74 22.63 9.49
C VAL A 63 -3.66 23.27 8.62
N PRO A 64 -2.60 23.87 9.21
CA PRO A 64 -1.49 24.36 8.44
C PRO A 64 -0.72 23.18 7.82
N ILE A 65 -0.77 23.07 6.49
CA ILE A 65 -0.02 22.08 5.72
C ILE A 65 0.90 22.80 4.73
N VAL A 66 2.15 22.33 4.62
CA VAL A 66 3.17 22.94 3.76
C VAL A 66 3.10 22.37 2.34
N SER A 67 2.84 21.07 2.23
CA SER A 67 2.72 20.39 0.94
C SER A 67 1.85 19.16 1.07
N ALA A 68 1.15 18.79 0.00
CA ALA A 68 0.33 17.59 -0.07
C ALA A 68 0.60 16.77 -1.33
N PHE A 69 0.46 15.46 -1.20
CA PHE A 69 0.60 14.49 -2.28
C PHE A 69 -0.45 13.39 -2.15
N THR A 70 -0.92 12.87 -3.29
CA THR A 70 -1.67 11.62 -3.34
C THR A 70 -0.97 10.68 -4.31
N GLY A 71 -0.83 9.40 -3.94
CA GLY A 71 -0.18 8.41 -4.82
C GLY A 71 -1.05 8.04 -6.02
N PHE A 72 -2.36 7.92 -5.81
CA PHE A 72 -3.29 7.40 -6.81
C PHE A 72 -4.60 8.18 -6.80
N ARG A 73 -5.24 8.27 -7.97
CA ARG A 73 -6.59 8.81 -8.09
C ARG A 73 -7.61 7.79 -7.60
N TYR A 74 -8.51 8.21 -6.72
CA TYR A 74 -9.57 7.37 -6.20
C TYR A 74 -10.85 7.52 -7.01
N HIS A 75 -11.29 6.42 -7.62
CA HIS A 75 -12.55 6.34 -8.35
C HIS A 75 -13.52 5.40 -7.63
N LYS A 76 -14.79 5.81 -7.53
CA LYS A 76 -15.86 4.95 -7.01
C LYS A 76 -16.03 3.75 -7.96
N LEU A 77 -16.11 2.56 -7.38
CA LEU A 77 -16.12 1.26 -8.08
C LEU A 77 -14.84 0.97 -8.90
N GLY A 78 -13.75 1.71 -8.67
CA GLY A 78 -12.47 1.48 -9.33
C GLY A 78 -11.63 0.36 -8.69
N LYS A 79 -10.56 -0.03 -9.41
CA LYS A 79 -9.60 -1.06 -8.94
C LYS A 79 -8.92 -0.68 -7.63
N LEU A 80 -8.56 0.59 -7.47
CA LEU A 80 -7.96 1.08 -6.21
C LEU A 80 -8.90 0.87 -5.02
N GLN A 81 -10.20 1.12 -5.18
CA GLN A 81 -11.19 0.88 -4.12
C GLN A 81 -11.24 -0.61 -3.74
N GLN A 82 -11.24 -1.50 -4.75
CA GLN A 82 -11.23 -2.94 -4.51
C GLN A 82 -9.95 -3.38 -3.79
N LEU A 83 -8.78 -2.87 -4.17
CA LEU A 83 -7.51 -3.14 -3.47
C LEU A 83 -7.53 -2.66 -2.03
N ILE A 84 -8.01 -1.43 -1.78
CA ILE A 84 -8.15 -0.89 -0.43
C ILE A 84 -9.12 -1.73 0.39
N PHE A 85 -10.21 -2.21 -0.21
CA PHE A 85 -11.16 -3.10 0.44
C PHE A 85 -10.51 -4.44 0.82
N GLN A 86 -9.81 -5.08 -0.13
CA GLN A 86 -9.08 -6.33 0.12
C GLN A 86 -8.01 -6.17 1.20
N LEU A 87 -7.29 -5.05 1.20
CA LEU A 87 -6.31 -4.72 2.23
C LEU A 87 -6.96 -4.54 3.62
N LYS A 88 -8.07 -3.78 3.69
CA LYS A 88 -8.73 -3.44 4.97
C LYS A 88 -9.50 -4.60 5.59
N TYR A 89 -10.16 -5.42 4.78
CA TYR A 89 -11.13 -6.41 5.26
C TYR A 89 -10.63 -7.86 5.13
N HIS A 90 -9.77 -8.14 4.15
CA HIS A 90 -9.34 -9.51 3.83
C HIS A 90 -7.86 -9.82 4.17
N HIS A 91 -7.16 -8.92 4.87
CA HIS A 91 -5.80 -9.13 5.40
C HIS A 91 -4.73 -9.40 4.33
N HIS A 92 -4.95 -8.96 3.10
CA HIS A 92 -3.98 -9.05 2.02
C HIS A 92 -2.86 -8.01 2.18
N LYS A 93 -1.90 -8.27 3.09
CA LYS A 93 -0.78 -7.38 3.41
C LYS A 93 0.09 -7.07 2.18
N GLU A 94 0.16 -8.03 1.25
CA GLU A 94 0.89 -7.92 0.00
C GLU A 94 0.40 -6.74 -0.85
N ILE A 95 -0.90 -6.41 -0.79
CA ILE A 95 -1.45 -5.24 -1.48
C ILE A 95 -0.85 -3.95 -0.91
N GLY A 96 -0.69 -3.87 0.41
CA GLY A 96 -0.06 -2.72 1.06
C GLY A 96 1.41 -2.58 0.67
N MET A 97 2.11 -3.70 0.49
CA MET A 97 3.49 -3.71 0.00
C MET A 97 3.59 -3.19 -1.44
N ILE A 98 2.71 -3.66 -2.33
CA ILE A 98 2.67 -3.23 -3.73
C ILE A 98 2.37 -1.73 -3.79
N LEU A 99 1.26 -1.28 -3.20
CA LEU A 99 0.86 0.13 -3.22
C LEU A 99 1.90 1.05 -2.57
N GLY A 100 2.53 0.60 -1.49
CA GLY A 100 3.57 1.35 -0.81
C GLY A 100 4.86 1.45 -1.63
N ARG A 101 5.26 0.39 -2.34
CA ARG A 101 6.41 0.42 -3.25
C ARG A 101 6.18 1.41 -4.40
N GLU A 102 5.04 1.31 -5.07
CA GLU A 102 4.67 2.22 -6.15
C GLU A 102 4.62 3.69 -5.68
N MET A 103 4.05 3.92 -4.48
CA MET A 103 4.03 5.25 -3.88
C MET A 103 5.42 5.74 -3.50
N GLY A 104 6.30 4.88 -2.97
CA GLY A 104 7.69 5.22 -2.69
C GLY A 104 8.43 5.67 -3.96
N HIS A 105 8.26 4.95 -5.06
CA HIS A 105 8.83 5.34 -6.36
C HIS A 105 8.30 6.68 -6.85
N ALA A 106 7.01 6.95 -6.66
CA ALA A 106 6.42 8.24 -7.02
C ALA A 106 6.98 9.40 -6.16
N LEU A 107 7.42 9.13 -4.93
CA LEU A 107 7.95 10.14 -4.00
C LEU A 107 9.45 10.39 -4.14
N GLU A 108 10.22 9.50 -4.80
CA GLU A 108 11.68 9.57 -4.88
C GLU A 108 12.21 10.90 -5.46
N ASN A 109 11.48 11.49 -6.41
CA ASN A 109 11.86 12.74 -7.08
C ASN A 109 11.02 13.95 -6.60
N THR A 110 10.45 13.87 -5.39
CA THR A 110 9.57 14.91 -4.84
C THR A 110 10.18 15.53 -3.58
N PRO A 111 9.68 16.70 -3.13
CA PRO A 111 10.11 17.29 -1.85
C PRO A 111 9.92 16.39 -0.64
N PHE A 112 9.09 15.34 -0.73
CA PHE A 112 8.85 14.39 0.34
C PHE A 112 9.96 13.35 0.50
N ALA A 113 10.92 13.25 -0.44
CA ALA A 113 12.03 12.32 -0.37
C ALA A 113 12.93 12.52 0.86
N SER A 114 12.96 13.74 1.42
CA SER A 114 13.79 14.12 2.57
C SER A 114 13.07 14.06 3.92
N VAL A 115 11.90 13.42 4.01
CA VAL A 115 11.12 13.37 5.26
C VAL A 115 11.76 12.40 6.28
N ASP A 116 11.93 12.86 7.52
CA ASP A 116 12.56 12.08 8.60
C ASP A 116 11.62 11.02 9.23
N TYR A 117 10.33 11.34 9.32
CA TYR A 117 9.34 10.55 10.05
C TYR A 117 8.05 10.33 9.26
N ILE A 118 7.54 9.11 9.32
CA ILE A 118 6.23 8.78 8.77
C ILE A 118 5.29 8.43 9.91
N ILE A 119 4.25 9.26 10.07
CA ILE A 119 3.24 9.10 11.10
C ILE A 119 1.94 8.58 10.44
N PRO A 120 1.51 7.35 10.76
CA PRO A 120 0.26 6.79 10.24
C PRO A 120 -0.95 7.45 10.92
N VAL A 121 -1.89 7.97 10.14
CA VAL A 121 -3.15 8.51 10.71
C VAL A 121 -4.18 7.38 10.84
N PRO A 122 -4.74 7.13 12.04
CA PRO A 122 -5.72 6.06 12.25
C PRO A 122 -7.07 6.42 11.61
N LEU A 123 -7.52 5.60 10.67
CA LEU A 123 -8.78 5.82 9.93
C LEU A 123 -10.05 5.36 10.67
N HIS A 124 -9.96 4.74 11.86
CA HIS A 124 -11.13 4.23 12.58
C HIS A 124 -11.02 4.46 14.10
N PRO A 125 -12.10 4.90 14.80
CA PRO A 125 -12.06 5.21 16.23
C PRO A 125 -11.64 4.03 17.12
N LYS A 126 -12.03 2.79 16.80
CA LYS A 126 -11.51 1.59 17.49
C LYS A 126 -9.98 1.41 17.37
N LYS A 127 -9.34 1.97 16.34
CA LYS A 127 -7.88 1.97 16.18
C LYS A 127 -7.21 3.17 16.88
N GLN A 128 -7.94 4.24 17.24
CA GLN A 128 -7.37 5.40 17.96
C GLN A 128 -6.78 4.98 19.31
N ARG A 129 -7.44 4.09 20.07
CA ARG A 129 -6.91 3.61 21.36
C ARG A 129 -5.57 2.90 21.25
N CYS A 130 -5.32 2.18 20.15
CA CYS A 130 -4.09 1.44 19.96
C CYS A 130 -2.97 2.30 19.35
N THR A 131 -3.33 3.32 18.55
CA THR A 131 -2.35 4.20 17.91
C THR A 131 -1.78 5.25 18.88
N PHE A 132 -2.59 5.84 19.77
CA PHE A 132 -2.07 6.77 20.80
C PHE A 132 -1.17 6.07 21.82
N ALA A 133 -1.41 4.77 22.09
CA ALA A 133 -0.57 3.97 22.98
C ALA A 133 0.69 3.40 22.30
N SER A 134 0.90 3.62 21.00
CA SER A 134 2.08 3.11 20.30
C SER A 134 3.01 4.25 19.90
N GLU A 135 4.18 4.31 20.54
CA GLU A 135 5.39 5.08 20.20
C GLU A 135 5.95 4.80 18.78
N LYS A 136 5.15 4.26 17.85
CA LYS A 136 5.62 3.76 16.56
C LYS A 136 5.44 4.82 15.47
N ALA A 137 6.00 6.01 15.66
CA ALA A 137 6.44 6.78 14.50
C ALA A 137 7.46 5.91 13.77
N THR A 138 7.15 5.47 12.56
CA THR A 138 8.14 4.68 11.83
C THR A 138 9.18 5.68 11.37
N GLN A 139 10.36 5.64 11.98
CA GLN A 139 11.48 6.45 11.52
C GLN A 139 11.76 6.00 10.09
N ALA A 140 11.67 6.93 9.14
CA ALA A 140 11.86 6.65 7.71
C ALA A 140 13.36 6.47 7.39
N ARG A 141 14.17 6.05 8.37
CA ARG A 141 15.61 6.27 8.43
C ARG A 141 16.28 5.75 7.16
N LEU A 142 16.69 6.74 6.36
CA LEU A 142 17.41 6.72 5.11
C LEU A 142 18.76 6.03 5.30
N GLN A 143 19.05 4.94 4.60
CA GLN A 143 20.43 4.42 4.54
C GLN A 143 21.29 5.11 3.46
N SER A 144 20.76 6.09 2.72
CA SER A 144 21.48 6.66 1.57
C SER A 144 20.93 7.99 1.03
N GLY A 145 20.11 8.72 1.80
CA GLY A 145 19.48 9.97 1.33
C GLY A 145 18.35 9.79 0.29
N ARG A 146 17.88 8.55 0.08
CA ARG A 146 16.67 8.24 -0.72
C ARG A 146 15.65 7.46 0.08
N MET A 147 14.36 7.73 -0.18
CA MET A 147 13.24 7.06 0.47
C MET A 147 13.29 5.54 0.20
N ASP A 148 13.43 4.73 1.25
CA ASP A 148 13.39 3.26 1.14
C ASP A 148 11.94 2.81 0.89
N CYS A 149 11.63 2.60 -0.40
CA CYS A 149 10.32 2.22 -0.90
C CYS A 149 9.83 0.89 -0.29
N GLU A 150 10.74 -0.03 0.05
CA GLU A 150 10.39 -1.31 0.65
C GLU A 150 10.04 -1.18 2.14
N ARG A 151 10.75 -0.32 2.86
CA ARG A 151 10.44 -0.02 4.27
C ARG A 151 9.16 0.78 4.42
N PHE A 152 8.92 1.70 3.48
CA PHE A 152 7.66 2.44 3.37
C PHE A 152 6.47 1.49 3.16
N GLY A 153 6.58 0.58 2.18
CA GLY A 153 5.57 -0.45 1.91
C GLY A 153 5.32 -1.38 3.11
N ARG A 154 6.37 -1.82 3.81
CA ARG A 154 6.24 -2.65 5.03
C ARG A 154 5.47 -1.94 6.13
N SER A 155 5.83 -0.70 6.44
CA SER A 155 5.15 0.10 7.45
C SER A 155 3.68 0.35 7.10
N PHE A 156 3.38 0.62 5.83
CA PHE A 156 2.02 0.81 5.35
C PHE A 156 1.18 -0.49 5.42
N ALA A 157 1.76 -1.61 5.00
CA ALA A 157 1.11 -2.92 5.02
C ALA A 157 0.83 -3.43 6.45
N GLU A 158 1.82 -3.34 7.34
CA GLU A 158 1.72 -3.83 8.72
C GLU A 158 0.66 -3.06 9.52
N LYS A 159 0.60 -1.74 9.40
CA LYS A 159 -0.35 -0.91 10.15
C LYS A 159 -1.76 -0.95 9.56
N SER A 160 -1.88 -1.13 8.24
CA SER A 160 -3.18 -1.35 7.60
C SER A 160 -3.79 -2.69 8.04
N ALA A 161 -2.98 -3.74 8.10
CA ALA A 161 -3.44 -5.11 8.34
C ALA A 161 -3.47 -5.55 9.81
N ASN A 162 -2.73 -4.89 10.71
CA ASN A 162 -2.85 -5.20 12.13
C ASN A 162 -4.22 -4.74 12.63
N ARG A 163 -5.10 -5.73 12.83
CA ARG A 163 -6.19 -5.62 13.80
C ARG A 163 -5.53 -5.41 15.16
N CYS A 164 -6.00 -4.42 15.91
CA CYS A 164 -5.87 -4.52 17.36
C CYS A 164 -6.64 -5.80 17.71
N SER A 165 -5.91 -6.86 18.04
CA SER A 165 -6.45 -8.14 18.48
C SER A 165 -7.35 -7.84 19.67
N ALA A 166 -8.66 -7.85 19.43
CA ALA A 166 -9.65 -7.87 20.47
C ALA A 166 -9.48 -9.22 21.18
N ALA A 167 -8.87 -9.18 22.36
CA ALA A 167 -9.31 -10.02 23.46
C ALA A 167 -10.73 -9.59 23.85
#